data_AF-A0A1V5D3C7-F1
#
_entry.id   AF-A0A1V5D3C7-F1
#
_cell.length_a   1.000
_cell.length_b   1.000
_cell.length_c   1.000
_cell.angle_alpha   90.00
_cell.angle_beta   90.00
_cell.angle_gamma   90.00
#
_symmetry.space_group_name_H-M   'P 1'
#
loop_
_entity.id
_entity.type
_entity.pdbx_description
1 polymer ?
#
loop_
_entity_poly.entity_id
_entity_poly.type
_entity_poly.pdbx_seq_one_letter_code
_entity_poly.pdbx_strand_id
1 'polypeptide(L)'
;MIDLYQWFDLYAAYGRTMLAAQMLEQTVVMIVALWRFLRRDKDERTFESIHNRLLKVPFGKVLQQGIREGSLCGETVEALENYRKLRNHLVHSLTPSITLRLCTKEEPPEVIRELNELADSFEGARIELTKDVFTLYMLTGGSQQDIIDRSSELIEKMAKLDRLEKHL
;
A
#
# COMPACT_ATOMS: atom_id res chain seq x y z
N MET A 1 16.38 21.09 22.26
CA MET A 1 16.08 19.77 22.84
C MET A 1 14.69 19.44 22.36
N ILE A 2 14.50 18.35 21.63
CA ILE A 2 13.18 17.96 21.10
C ILE A 2 12.32 17.56 22.30
N ASP A 3 11.15 18.16 22.44
CA ASP A 3 10.23 17.78 23.51
C ASP A 3 9.56 16.42 23.20
N LEU A 4 8.97 15.80 24.21
CA LEU A 4 8.35 14.49 24.07
C LEU A 4 7.20 14.49 23.03
N TYR A 5 6.49 15.60 22.85
CA TYR A 5 5.38 15.72 21.89
C TYR A 5 5.88 15.71 20.45
N GLN A 6 6.99 16.40 20.18
CA GLN A 6 7.62 16.40 18.86
C GLN A 6 8.14 15.00 18.47
N TRP A 7 8.54 14.18 19.44
CA TRP A 7 8.86 12.77 19.19
C TRP A 7 7.63 11.96 18.80
N PHE A 8 6.49 12.15 19.48
CA PHE A 8 5.25 11.48 19.12
C PHE A 8 4.79 11.86 17.71
N ASP A 9 4.83 13.15 17.37
CA ASP A 9 4.44 13.62 16.03
C ASP A 9 5.32 13.03 14.93
N LEU A 10 6.64 12.95 15.19
CA LEU A 10 7.57 12.32 14.27
C LEU A 10 7.30 10.82 14.08
N TYR A 11 7.08 10.07 15.17
CA TYR A 11 6.76 8.65 15.07
C TYR A 11 5.40 8.42 14.39
N ALA A 12 4.42 9.28 14.63
CA ALA A 12 3.13 9.25 13.96
C ALA A 12 3.28 9.50 12.46
N ALA A 13 4.04 10.53 12.06
CA ALA A 13 4.32 10.82 10.65
C ALA A 13 5.05 9.65 9.98
N TYR A 14 6.10 9.13 10.60
CA TYR A 14 6.84 7.97 10.07
C TYR A 14 5.94 6.73 9.94
N GLY A 15 5.13 6.43 10.97
CA GLY A 15 4.18 5.32 10.95
C GLY A 15 3.15 5.46 9.83
N ARG A 16 2.62 6.67 9.61
CA ARG A 16 1.73 6.99 8.50
C ARG A 16 2.41 6.73 7.16
N THR A 17 3.61 7.26 6.94
CA THR A 17 4.37 7.06 5.69
C THR A 17 4.63 5.59 5.41
N MET A 18 5.02 4.82 6.43
CA MET A 18 5.25 3.39 6.32
C MET A 18 3.98 2.60 5.98
N LEU A 19 2.85 2.95 6.60
CA LEU A 19 1.56 2.35 6.30
C LEU A 19 1.13 2.65 4.86
N ALA A 20 1.25 3.91 4.43
CA ALA A 20 0.91 4.32 3.06
C ALA A 20 1.76 3.57 2.02
N ALA A 21 3.08 3.45 2.25
CA ALA A 21 3.96 2.65 1.41
C ALA A 21 3.54 1.18 1.36
N GLN A 22 3.26 0.57 2.52
CA GLN A 22 2.80 -0.82 2.60
C GLN A 22 1.49 -1.03 1.83
N MET A 23 0.52 -0.11 1.96
CA MET A 23 -0.75 -0.20 1.25
C MET A 23 -0.57 -0.12 -0.27
N LEU A 24 0.34 0.74 -0.77
CA LEU A 24 0.70 0.78 -2.18
C LEU A 24 1.28 -0.56 -2.66
N GLU A 25 2.19 -1.18 -1.88
CA GLU A 25 2.73 -2.51 -2.20
C GLU A 25 1.64 -3.58 -2.31
N GLN A 26 0.67 -3.56 -1.38
CA GLN A 26 -0.47 -4.47 -1.39
C GLN A 26 -1.36 -4.27 -2.63
N THR A 27 -1.60 -3.02 -3.05
CA THR A 27 -2.34 -2.73 -4.27
C THR A 27 -1.63 -3.29 -5.51
N VAL A 28 -0.31 -3.18 -5.60
CA VAL A 28 0.45 -3.80 -6.70
C VAL A 28 0.36 -5.33 -6.68
N VAL A 29 0.47 -5.95 -5.51
CA VAL A 29 0.27 -7.40 -5.34
C VAL A 29 -1.12 -7.81 -5.85
N MET A 30 -2.14 -7.03 -5.52
CA MET A 30 -3.52 -7.26 -5.97
C MET A 30 -3.65 -7.20 -7.50
N ILE A 31 -3.05 -6.20 -8.15
CA ILE A 31 -3.04 -6.07 -9.61
C ILE A 31 -2.41 -7.31 -10.26
N VAL A 32 -1.24 -7.73 -9.78
CA VAL A 32 -0.54 -8.90 -10.32
C VAL A 32 -1.35 -10.18 -10.08
N ALA A 33 -2.01 -10.31 -8.92
CA ALA A 33 -2.86 -11.45 -8.61
C ALA A 33 -4.08 -11.52 -9.54
N LEU A 34 -4.79 -10.41 -9.73
CA LEU A 34 -5.94 -10.31 -10.62
C LEU A 34 -5.56 -10.59 -12.07
N TRP A 35 -4.43 -10.04 -12.53
CA TRP A 35 -3.92 -10.31 -13.88
C TRP A 35 -3.68 -11.80 -14.12
N ARG A 36 -3.03 -12.49 -13.18
CA ARG A 36 -2.79 -13.94 -13.28
C ARG A 36 -4.07 -14.74 -13.20
N PHE A 37 -5.01 -14.32 -12.37
CA PHE A 37 -6.32 -14.94 -12.24
C PHE A 37 -7.11 -14.86 -13.55
N LEU A 38 -7.13 -13.70 -14.21
CA LEU A 38 -7.77 -13.51 -15.51
C LEU A 38 -7.23 -14.43 -16.62
N ARG A 39 -5.98 -14.89 -16.49
CA ARG A 39 -5.31 -15.77 -17.47
C ARG A 39 -5.48 -17.27 -17.15
N ARG A 40 -6.21 -17.63 -16.10
CA ARG A 40 -6.45 -19.00 -15.66
C ARG A 40 -7.94 -19.31 -15.61
N ASP A 41 -8.29 -20.56 -15.34
CA ASP A 41 -9.67 -20.92 -15.00
C ASP A 41 -10.10 -20.10 -13.77
N LYS A 42 -11.15 -19.29 -13.95
CA LYS A 42 -11.58 -18.23 -13.04
C LYS A 42 -12.27 -18.77 -11.77
N ASP A 43 -11.57 -19.59 -10.99
CA ASP A 43 -12.03 -20.09 -9.69
C ASP A 43 -11.50 -19.26 -8.49
N GLU A 44 -12.36 -18.98 -7.51
CA GLU A 44 -12.03 -18.13 -6.35
C GLU A 44 -10.87 -18.67 -5.48
N ARG A 45 -10.73 -19.99 -5.33
CA ARG A 45 -9.61 -20.62 -4.62
C ARG A 45 -8.30 -20.43 -5.37
N THR A 46 -8.34 -20.37 -6.70
CA THR A 46 -7.18 -20.05 -7.53
C THR A 46 -6.72 -18.61 -7.28
N PHE A 47 -7.63 -17.64 -7.16
CA PHE A 47 -7.26 -16.26 -6.83
C PHE A 47 -6.62 -16.16 -5.43
N GLU A 48 -7.26 -16.69 -4.40
CA GLU A 48 -6.74 -16.66 -3.02
C GLU A 48 -5.35 -17.30 -2.92
N SER A 49 -5.17 -18.44 -3.60
CA SER A 49 -3.88 -19.14 -3.68
C SER A 49 -2.78 -18.27 -4.33
N ILE A 50 -3.09 -17.58 -5.44
CA ILE A 50 -2.16 -16.67 -6.12
C ILE A 50 -1.81 -15.49 -5.20
N HIS A 51 -2.82 -14.83 -4.64
CA HIS A 51 -2.66 -13.67 -3.78
C HIS A 51 -1.82 -14.01 -2.54
N ASN A 52 -2.17 -15.07 -1.82
CA ASN A 52 -1.43 -15.52 -0.64
C ASN A 52 0.02 -15.93 -0.94
N ARG A 53 0.29 -16.44 -2.14
CA ARG A 53 1.66 -16.73 -2.58
C ARG A 53 2.43 -15.44 -2.83
N LEU A 54 1.83 -14.44 -3.47
CA LEU A 54 2.47 -13.17 -3.77
C LEU A 54 2.77 -12.33 -2.52
N LEU A 55 1.91 -12.37 -1.49
CA LEU A 55 2.15 -11.70 -0.20
C LEU A 55 3.43 -12.15 0.50
N LYS A 56 3.90 -13.38 0.23
CA LYS A 56 5.12 -13.95 0.81
C LYS A 56 6.38 -13.59 0.01
N VAL A 57 6.22 -12.93 -1.14
CA VAL A 57 7.32 -12.57 -2.04
C VAL A 57 7.74 -11.13 -1.76
N PRO A 58 9.05 -10.83 -1.66
CA PRO A 58 9.52 -9.45 -1.51
C PRO A 58 8.97 -8.54 -2.60
N PHE A 59 8.52 -7.34 -2.24
CA PHE A 59 7.86 -6.41 -3.15
C PHE A 59 8.60 -6.20 -4.48
N GLY A 60 9.92 -5.99 -4.44
CA GLY A 60 10.72 -5.83 -5.65
C GLY A 60 10.66 -7.03 -6.61
N LYS A 61 10.51 -8.26 -6.10
CA LYS A 61 10.31 -9.45 -6.94
C LYS A 61 8.90 -9.51 -7.51
N VAL A 62 7.89 -9.06 -6.77
CA VAL A 62 6.51 -8.95 -7.28
C VAL A 62 6.44 -7.93 -8.41
N LEU A 63 7.04 -6.75 -8.23
CA LEU A 63 7.11 -5.70 -9.25
C LEU A 63 7.76 -6.22 -10.54
N GLN A 64 8.93 -6.87 -10.44
CA GLN A 64 9.60 -7.49 -11.60
C GLN A 64 8.79 -8.62 -12.25
N GLN A 65 7.97 -9.35 -11.48
CA GLN A 65 7.06 -10.34 -12.06
C GLN A 65 5.95 -9.65 -12.86
N GLY A 66 5.32 -8.62 -12.29
CA GLY A 66 4.26 -7.87 -12.97
C GLY A 66 4.72 -7.22 -14.28
N ILE A 67 5.92 -6.63 -14.28
CA ILE A 67 6.53 -6.05 -15.49
C ILE A 67 6.73 -7.13 -16.57
N ARG A 68 7.34 -8.27 -16.21
CA ARG A 68 7.61 -9.36 -17.16
C ARG A 68 6.34 -10.01 -17.70
N GLU A 69 5.28 -10.05 -16.91
CA GLU A 69 3.99 -10.63 -17.28
C GLU A 69 3.05 -9.65 -18.01
N GLY A 70 3.49 -8.40 -18.16
CA GLY A 70 2.75 -7.32 -18.80
C GLY A 70 1.60 -6.74 -17.97
N SER A 71 1.51 -7.08 -16.67
CA SER A 71 0.47 -6.54 -15.79
C SER A 71 0.79 -5.11 -15.30
N LEU A 72 2.03 -4.67 -15.48
CA LEU A 72 2.51 -3.32 -15.16
C LEU A 72 3.38 -2.84 -16.32
N CYS A 73 3.13 -1.65 -16.85
CA CYS A 73 3.88 -1.10 -17.98
C CYS A 73 3.96 0.42 -17.92
N GLY A 74 4.83 1.00 -18.76
CA GLY A 74 4.94 2.45 -18.94
C GLY A 74 5.41 3.21 -17.71
N GLU A 75 4.92 4.44 -17.58
CA GLU A 75 5.29 5.42 -16.55
C GLU A 75 5.00 4.92 -15.12
N THR A 76 3.98 4.08 -14.96
CA THR A 76 3.62 3.43 -13.69
C THR A 76 4.76 2.58 -13.12
N VAL A 77 5.55 1.93 -13.98
CA VAL A 77 6.67 1.08 -13.54
C VAL A 77 7.82 1.91 -12.97
N GLU A 78 8.14 3.02 -13.62
CA GLU A 78 9.21 3.93 -13.16
C GLU A 78 8.85 4.54 -11.80
N ALA A 79 7.60 5.00 -11.66
CA ALA A 79 7.08 5.49 -10.38
C ALA A 79 7.18 4.43 -9.28
N LEU A 80 6.74 3.19 -9.53
CA LEU A 80 6.80 2.08 -8.57
C LEU A 80 8.23 1.68 -8.17
N GLU A 81 9.19 1.71 -9.10
CA GLU A 81 10.61 1.47 -8.78
C GLU A 81 11.20 2.60 -7.92
N ASN A 82 10.83 3.85 -8.19
CA ASN A 82 11.23 4.99 -7.36
C ASN A 82 10.63 4.88 -5.94
N TYR A 83 9.35 4.51 -5.84
CA TYR A 83 8.70 4.24 -4.56
C TYR A 83 9.35 3.09 -3.80
N ARG A 84 9.74 2.00 -4.48
CA ARG A 84 10.49 0.91 -3.87
C ARG A 84 11.81 1.38 -3.26
N LYS A 85 12.57 2.21 -4.00
CA LYS A 85 13.84 2.78 -3.51
C LYS A 85 13.60 3.66 -2.28
N LEU A 86 12.58 4.53 -2.32
CA LEU A 86 12.20 5.38 -1.21
C LEU A 86 11.79 4.57 0.02
N ARG A 87 10.92 3.57 -0.12
CA ARG A 87 10.53 2.67 0.97
C ARG A 87 11.73 1.92 1.57
N ASN A 88 12.65 1.42 0.74
CA ASN A 88 13.86 0.78 1.24
C ASN A 88 14.74 1.77 2.00
N HIS A 89 14.82 3.02 1.53
CA HIS A 89 15.50 4.08 2.27
C HIS A 89 14.79 4.37 3.61
N LEU A 90 13.46 4.44 3.64
CA LEU A 90 12.66 4.57 4.87
C LEU A 90 13.02 3.50 5.91
N VAL A 91 12.97 2.23 5.50
CA VAL A 91 13.16 1.08 6.39
C VAL A 91 14.61 0.90 6.84
N HIS A 92 15.58 1.14 5.96
CA HIS A 92 16.98 0.79 6.22
C HIS A 92 17.89 1.97 6.56
N SER A 93 17.49 3.19 6.21
CA SER A 93 18.37 4.36 6.27
C SER A 93 17.74 5.55 6.96
N LEU A 94 16.42 5.65 7.00
CA LEU A 94 15.74 6.81 7.55
C LEU A 94 15.69 6.78 9.08
N THR A 95 15.69 5.62 9.74
CA THR A 95 15.75 5.57 11.22
C THR A 95 17.08 6.14 11.75
N PRO A 96 18.26 5.76 11.23
CA PRO A 96 19.52 6.41 11.58
C PRO A 96 19.61 7.87 11.10
N SER A 97 19.10 8.17 9.90
CA SER A 97 19.15 9.53 9.31
C SER A 97 18.26 10.53 10.04
N ILE A 98 17.01 10.17 10.40
CA ILE A 98 16.13 10.98 11.24
C ILE A 98 16.79 11.21 12.59
N THR A 99 17.32 10.16 13.23
CA THR A 99 18.03 10.30 14.50
C THR A 99 19.19 11.28 14.38
N LEU A 100 19.97 11.23 13.29
CA LEU A 100 21.06 12.16 13.02
C LEU A 100 20.56 13.59 12.74
N ARG A 101 19.57 13.77 11.86
CA ARG A 101 18.98 15.07 11.46
C ARG A 101 18.36 15.81 12.65
N LEU A 102 17.67 15.06 13.52
CA LEU A 102 17.16 15.55 14.80
C LEU A 102 18.26 15.96 15.78
N CYS A 103 19.43 15.32 15.72
CA CYS A 103 20.59 15.69 16.52
C CYS A 103 21.39 16.87 15.91
N THR A 104 21.30 17.12 14.60
CA THR A 104 22.12 18.13 13.89
C THR A 104 21.44 19.48 13.64
N LYS A 105 20.33 19.79 14.34
CA LYS A 105 19.60 21.08 14.34
C LYS A 105 18.66 21.36 13.16
N GLU A 106 18.18 20.34 12.43
CA GLU A 106 16.97 20.56 11.63
C GLU A 106 15.73 20.61 12.52
N GLU A 107 14.76 21.46 12.16
CA GLU A 107 13.56 21.62 12.97
C GLU A 107 12.66 20.38 12.78
N PRO A 108 12.27 19.66 13.85
CA PRO A 108 11.37 18.51 13.77
C PRO A 108 10.13 18.69 12.87
N PRO A 109 9.48 19.88 12.81
CA PRO A 109 8.41 20.17 11.87
C PRO A 109 8.74 19.94 10.39
N GLU A 110 9.98 20.19 9.94
CA GLU A 110 10.36 20.01 8.54
C GLU A 110 10.42 18.53 8.17
N VAL A 111 11.03 17.71 9.04
CA VAL A 111 11.08 16.25 8.86
C VAL A 111 9.67 15.65 8.87
N ILE A 112 8.82 16.12 9.77
CA ILE A 112 7.40 15.71 9.83
C ILE A 112 6.68 16.08 8.53
N ARG A 113 6.89 17.29 8.00
CA ARG A 113 6.30 17.75 6.73
C ARG A 113 6.75 16.86 5.57
N GLU A 114 8.05 16.59 5.43
CA GLU A 114 8.60 15.73 4.38
C GLU A 114 8.00 14.31 4.44
N LEU A 115 7.87 13.74 5.64
CA LEU A 115 7.25 12.41 5.85
C LEU A 115 5.78 12.40 5.42
N ASN A 116 5.04 13.45 5.75
CA ASN A 116 3.64 13.58 5.36
C ASN A 116 3.46 13.77 3.85
N GLU A 117 4.29 14.61 3.21
CA GLU A 117 4.28 14.79 1.75
C GLU A 117 4.58 13.47 1.03
N LEU A 118 5.53 12.69 1.57
CA LEU A 118 5.83 11.37 1.03
C LEU A 118 4.67 10.37 1.22
N ALA A 119 4.01 10.40 2.38
CA ALA A 119 2.82 9.59 2.62
C ALA A 119 1.69 9.95 1.64
N ASP A 120 1.44 11.23 1.40
CA ASP A 120 0.44 11.72 0.44
C ASP A 120 0.77 11.26 -0.99
N SER A 121 2.06 11.27 -1.37
CA SER A 121 2.50 10.76 -2.67
C SER A 121 2.20 9.25 -2.83
N PHE A 122 2.47 8.44 -1.81
CA PHE A 122 2.13 7.01 -1.83
C PHE A 122 0.62 6.78 -1.90
N GLU A 123 -0.17 7.53 -1.14
CA GLU A 123 -1.63 7.44 -1.16
C GLU A 123 -2.21 7.84 -2.52
N GLY A 124 -1.71 8.91 -3.13
CA GLY A 124 -2.10 9.34 -4.48
C GLY A 124 -1.87 8.25 -5.53
N ALA A 125 -0.65 7.70 -5.57
CA ALA A 125 -0.33 6.60 -6.47
C ALA A 125 -1.21 5.36 -6.22
N ARG A 126 -1.51 5.05 -4.96
CA ARG A 126 -2.41 3.95 -4.60
C ARG A 126 -3.81 4.18 -5.15
N ILE A 127 -4.35 5.39 -5.03
CA ILE A 127 -5.68 5.73 -5.56
C ILE A 127 -5.73 5.55 -7.07
N GLU A 128 -4.68 5.96 -7.78
CA GLU A 128 -4.58 5.76 -9.23
C GLU A 128 -4.59 4.27 -9.59
N LEU A 129 -3.71 3.47 -8.97
CA LEU A 129 -3.64 2.02 -9.19
C LEU A 129 -4.90 1.26 -8.77
N THR A 130 -5.65 1.79 -7.80
CA THR A 130 -6.92 1.17 -7.37
C THR A 130 -7.94 1.19 -8.51
N LYS A 131 -7.89 2.18 -9.42
CA LYS A 131 -8.73 2.19 -10.62
C LYS A 131 -8.44 0.98 -11.52
N ASP A 132 -7.16 0.63 -11.69
CA ASP A 132 -6.76 -0.55 -12.46
C ASP A 132 -7.24 -1.85 -11.79
N VAL A 133 -7.18 -1.93 -10.45
CA VAL A 133 -7.76 -3.05 -9.69
C VAL A 133 -9.26 -3.20 -9.99
N PHE A 134 -10.03 -2.10 -9.95
CA PHE A 134 -11.44 -2.12 -10.30
C PHE A 134 -11.68 -2.57 -11.75
N THR A 135 -10.92 -2.02 -12.70
CA THR A 135 -11.03 -2.40 -14.12
C THR A 135 -10.74 -3.89 -14.32
N LEU A 136 -9.67 -4.41 -13.72
CA LEU A 136 -9.31 -5.82 -13.81
C LEU A 136 -10.36 -6.73 -13.15
N TYR A 137 -10.91 -6.32 -12.01
CA TYR A 137 -11.98 -7.06 -11.35
C TYR A 137 -13.26 -7.11 -12.20
N MET A 138 -13.67 -6.00 -12.83
CA MET A 138 -14.82 -6.01 -13.75
C MET A 138 -14.62 -7.02 -14.90
N LEU A 139 -13.38 -7.16 -15.42
CA LEU A 139 -13.05 -8.12 -16.48
C LEU A 139 -13.10 -9.60 -16.03
N THR A 140 -13.12 -9.88 -14.72
CA THR A 140 -13.34 -11.25 -14.25
C THR A 140 -14.78 -11.70 -14.44
N GLY A 141 -15.71 -10.77 -14.69
CA GLY A 141 -17.15 -11.03 -14.79
C GLY A 141 -17.94 -10.62 -13.53
N GLY A 142 -17.29 -9.97 -12.57
CA GLY A 142 -17.98 -9.32 -11.45
C GLY A 142 -18.70 -8.07 -11.95
N SER A 143 -19.98 -7.94 -11.64
CA SER A 143 -20.72 -6.73 -11.95
C SER A 143 -20.33 -5.60 -10.99
N GLN A 144 -20.54 -4.35 -11.41
CA GLN A 144 -20.34 -3.19 -10.53
C GLN A 144 -21.25 -3.28 -9.30
N GLN A 145 -22.40 -3.95 -9.42
CA GLN A 145 -23.31 -4.24 -8.34
C GLN A 145 -22.72 -5.25 -7.35
N ASP A 146 -22.07 -6.32 -7.81
CA ASP A 146 -21.42 -7.32 -6.93
C ASP A 146 -20.31 -6.68 -6.07
N ILE A 147 -19.64 -5.66 -6.61
CA ILE A 147 -18.62 -4.90 -5.88
C ILE A 147 -19.26 -4.00 -4.82
N ILE A 148 -20.34 -3.30 -5.18
CA ILE A 148 -21.10 -2.46 -4.24
C ILE A 148 -21.69 -3.32 -3.12
N ASP A 149 -22.23 -4.49 -3.45
CA ASP A 149 -22.83 -5.43 -2.50
C ASP A 149 -21.77 -6.02 -1.56
N ARG A 150 -20.61 -6.47 -2.09
CA ARG A 150 -19.48 -6.94 -1.27
C ARG A 150 -18.88 -5.83 -0.40
N SER A 151 -18.78 -4.61 -0.92
CA SER A 151 -18.30 -3.46 -0.14
C SER A 151 -19.26 -3.10 0.99
N SER A 152 -20.56 -3.18 0.73
CA SER A 152 -21.61 -2.94 1.74
C SER A 152 -21.60 -4.01 2.82
N GLU A 153 -21.42 -5.29 2.47
CA GLU A 153 -21.26 -6.38 3.44
C GLU A 153 -20.03 -6.20 4.34
N LEU A 154 -18.91 -5.75 3.78
CA LEU A 154 -17.69 -5.49 4.55
C LEU A 154 -17.87 -4.33 5.52
N ILE A 155 -18.53 -3.25 5.09
CA ILE A 155 -18.88 -2.11 5.95
C ILE A 155 -19.80 -2.55 7.10
N GLU A 156 -20.81 -3.38 6.84
CA GLU A 156 -21.67 -3.93 7.89
C GLU A 156 -20.93 -4.85 8.86
N LYS A 157 -20.01 -5.70 8.36
CA LYS A 157 -19.19 -6.57 9.22
C LYS A 157 -18.27 -5.74 10.12
N MET A 158 -17.63 -4.70 9.58
CA MET A 158 -16.80 -3.79 10.36
C MET A 158 -17.63 -3.02 11.39
N ALA A 159 -18.82 -2.53 11.02
CA ALA A 159 -19.72 -1.86 11.95
C ALA A 159 -20.26 -2.77 13.07
N LYS A 160 -20.39 -4.08 12.82
CA LYS A 160 -20.72 -5.08 13.85
C LYS A 160 -19.56 -5.35 14.79
N LEU A 161 -18.34 -5.45 14.27
CA LEU A 161 -17.12 -5.60 15.09
C LEU A 161 -16.91 -4.39 16.00
N ASP A 162 -17.10 -3.18 15.49
CA ASP A 162 -16.97 -1.93 16.24
C ASP A 162 -18.02 -1.79 17.36
N ARG A 163 -19.20 -2.42 17.21
CA ARG A 163 -20.21 -2.52 18.27
C ARG A 163 -19.87 -3.57 19.32
N LEU A 164 -19.25 -4.68 18.92
CA LEU A 164 -18.81 -5.72 19.85
C LEU A 164 -17.65 -5.23 20.73
N GLU A 165 -16.74 -4.43 20.18
CA GLU A 165 -15.64 -3.81 20.95
C GLU A 165 -16.14 -2.74 21.94
N LYS A 166 -17.29 -2.10 21.69
CA LYS A 166 -17.92 -1.15 22.63
C LYS A 166 -18.68 -1.81 23.79
N HIS A 167 -18.81 -3.14 23.77
CA HIS A 167 -19.48 -3.92 24.81
C HIS A 167 -18.53 -4.87 25.57
N LEU A 168 -17.22 -4.78 25.30
CA LEU A 168 -16.13 -5.36 26.09
C LEU A 168 -15.48 -4.27 26.94
#